data_AF-A0AAJ2VVI5-F1
#
_entry.id   AF-A0AAJ2VVI5-F1
#
_cell.length_a   1.000
_cell.length_b   1.000
_cell.length_c   1.000
_cell.angle_alpha   90.00
_cell.angle_beta   90.00
_cell.angle_gamma   90.00
#
_symmetry.space_group_name_H-M   'P 1'
#
loop_
_entity.id
_entity.type
_entity.pdbx_description
1 polymer ?
#
loop_
_entity_poly.entity_id
_entity_poly.type
_entity_poly.pdbx_seq_one_letter_code
_entity_poly.pdbx_strand_id
1 'polypeptide(L)'
;MQIVNYFRAKCLHSSNAAFSLAMKNNKYISFAEKIISVKNENKHCDLINTHSSLRKEVLTEGKILKYEHLLEKISKIKPQPYQNSDVLNYSNHLPRMAVVKYNRNDHVYFLPYNNQPKGIAITTAKESLV
;
A
#
# COMPACT_ATOMS: atom_id res chain seq x y z
N MET A 1 27.11 -1.35 -21.31
CA MET A 1 26.47 -2.29 -20.34
C MET A 1 25.00 -2.03 -20.03
N GLN A 2 24.43 -0.82 -20.21
CA GLN A 2 23.01 -0.56 -19.91
C GLN A 2 22.04 -1.40 -20.77
N ILE A 3 22.31 -1.55 -22.07
CA ILE A 3 21.49 -2.38 -22.98
C ILE A 3 21.46 -3.85 -22.53
N VAL A 4 22.62 -4.40 -22.15
CA VAL A 4 22.72 -5.77 -21.63
C VAL A 4 21.93 -5.94 -20.34
N ASN A 5 22.01 -4.97 -19.43
CA ASN A 5 21.21 -4.99 -18.20
C ASN A 5 19.72 -4.84 -18.48
N TYR A 6 19.34 -4.01 -19.45
CA TYR A 6 17.94 -3.86 -19.86
C TYR A 6 17.38 -5.15 -20.43
N PHE A 7 18.13 -5.82 -21.31
CA PHE A 7 17.77 -7.13 -21.84
C PHE A 7 17.66 -8.18 -20.73
N ARG A 8 18.64 -8.26 -19.82
CA ARG A 8 18.61 -9.19 -18.67
C ARG A 8 17.44 -8.91 -17.73
N ALA A 9 17.07 -7.65 -17.52
CA ALA A 9 15.92 -7.29 -16.69
C ALA A 9 14.60 -7.61 -17.40
N LYS A 10 14.49 -7.33 -18.70
CA LYS A 10 13.25 -7.48 -19.47
C LYS A 10 12.96 -8.93 -19.84
N CYS A 11 13.96 -9.67 -20.34
CA CYS A 11 13.81 -11.02 -20.87
C CYS A 11 14.11 -12.10 -19.83
N LEU A 12 15.08 -11.87 -18.95
CA LEU A 12 15.47 -12.84 -17.91
C LEU A 12 14.94 -12.48 -16.52
N HIS A 13 14.10 -11.44 -16.44
CA HIS A 13 13.51 -10.93 -15.19
C HIS A 13 14.53 -10.72 -14.06
N SER A 14 15.78 -10.35 -14.40
CA SER A 14 16.84 -10.20 -13.41
C SER A 14 16.60 -8.96 -12.56
N SER A 15 16.29 -9.15 -11.27
CA SER A 15 16.07 -8.08 -10.29
C SER A 15 17.33 -7.24 -10.06
N ASN A 16 18.50 -7.88 -9.98
CA ASN A 16 19.77 -7.17 -9.84
C ASN A 16 20.07 -6.30 -11.07
N ALA A 17 19.74 -6.77 -12.28
CA ALA A 17 19.92 -5.99 -13.50
C ALA A 17 18.93 -4.81 -13.55
N ALA A 18 17.68 -5.02 -13.15
CA ALA A 18 16.66 -3.99 -13.05
C ALA A 18 17.05 -2.90 -12.03
N PHE A 19 17.49 -3.30 -10.83
CA PHE A 19 18.01 -2.39 -9.81
C PHE A 19 19.21 -1.57 -10.33
N SER A 20 20.17 -2.23 -10.98
CA SER A 20 21.35 -1.56 -11.54
C SER A 20 21.00 -0.54 -12.64
N LEU A 21 19.90 -0.73 -13.36
CA LEU A 21 19.39 0.27 -14.31
C LEU A 21 18.78 1.46 -13.58
N ALA A 22 17.97 1.21 -12.56
CA ALA A 22 17.34 2.25 -11.76
C ALA A 22 18.38 3.14 -11.05
N MET A 23 19.44 2.55 -10.50
CA MET A 23 20.54 3.32 -9.88
C MET A 23 21.29 4.22 -10.86
N LYS A 24 21.30 3.86 -12.16
CA LYS A 24 22.00 4.65 -13.20
C LYS A 24 21.11 5.68 -13.87
N ASN A 25 19.80 5.43 -13.93
CA ASN A 25 18.86 6.32 -14.57
C ASN A 25 17.47 6.18 -13.92
N ASN A 26 17.00 7.28 -13.34
CA ASN A 26 15.75 7.37 -12.60
C ASN A 26 14.52 6.98 -13.44
N LYS A 27 14.59 7.06 -14.78
CA LYS A 27 13.53 6.61 -15.69
C LYS A 27 13.15 5.14 -15.48
N TYR A 28 14.08 4.31 -15.02
CA TYR A 28 13.86 2.88 -14.82
C TYR A 28 13.44 2.50 -13.40
N ILE A 29 13.21 3.48 -12.51
CA ILE A 29 12.78 3.22 -11.13
C ILE A 29 11.47 2.43 -11.09
N SER A 30 10.42 2.88 -11.76
CA SER A 30 9.12 2.20 -11.79
C SER A 30 9.21 0.79 -12.38
N PHE A 31 10.07 0.61 -13.40
CA PHE A 31 10.33 -0.69 -14.01
C PHE A 31 11.04 -1.64 -13.04
N ALA A 32 12.03 -1.15 -12.30
CA ALA A 32 12.76 -1.94 -11.31
C ALA A 32 11.87 -2.29 -10.10
N GLU A 33 11.10 -1.34 -9.58
CA GLU A 33 10.10 -1.58 -8.53
C GLU A 33 9.17 -2.71 -8.93
N LYS A 34 8.56 -2.66 -10.12
CA LYS A 34 7.64 -3.69 -10.58
C LYS A 34 8.28 -5.08 -10.59
N ILE A 35 9.47 -5.24 -11.16
CA ILE A 35 10.14 -6.55 -11.23
C ILE A 35 10.50 -7.07 -9.83
N ILE A 36 11.02 -6.19 -8.97
CA ILE A 36 11.49 -6.58 -7.64
C ILE A 36 10.30 -6.91 -6.74
N SER A 37 9.24 -6.11 -6.76
CA SER A 37 8.01 -6.35 -5.98
C SER A 37 7.35 -7.67 -6.35
N VAL A 38 7.19 -7.97 -7.64
CA VAL A 38 6.63 -9.26 -8.08
C VAL A 38 7.48 -10.43 -7.59
N LYS A 39 8.82 -10.29 -7.62
CA LYS A 39 9.72 -11.33 -7.10
C LYS A 39 9.66 -11.46 -5.58
N ASN A 40 9.44 -10.35 -4.87
CA ASN A 40 9.29 -10.37 -3.41
C ASN A 40 7.99 -11.04 -3.00
N GLU A 41 6.87 -10.65 -3.62
CA GLU A 41 5.54 -11.23 -3.39
C GLU A 41 5.55 -12.75 -3.66
N ASN A 42 6.13 -13.18 -4.78
CA ASN A 42 6.29 -14.61 -5.07
C ASN A 42 7.09 -15.34 -3.97
N LYS A 43 8.10 -14.70 -3.35
CA LYS A 43 8.84 -15.32 -2.25
C LYS A 43 8.04 -15.38 -0.95
N HIS A 44 7.19 -14.38 -0.67
CA HIS A 44 6.25 -14.47 0.45
C HIS A 44 5.22 -15.59 0.22
N CYS A 45 4.70 -15.73 -1.00
CA CYS A 45 3.83 -16.86 -1.34
C CYS A 45 4.55 -18.20 -1.18
N ASP A 46 5.80 -18.32 -1.66
CA ASP A 46 6.62 -19.52 -1.48
C ASP A 46 6.80 -19.83 0.01
N LEU A 47 7.08 -18.83 0.85
CA LEU A 47 7.27 -18.99 2.29
C LEU A 47 6.00 -19.54 2.96
N ILE A 48 4.84 -18.93 2.67
CA ILE A 48 3.53 -19.35 3.21
C ILE A 48 3.21 -20.80 2.83
N ASN A 49 3.56 -21.20 1.60
CA ASN A 49 3.27 -22.54 1.09
C ASN A 49 4.32 -23.60 1.51
N THR A 50 5.43 -23.21 2.15
CA THR A 50 6.50 -24.14 2.53
C THR A 50 6.21 -24.77 3.88
N HIS A 51 5.73 -26.01 3.91
CA HIS A 51 5.23 -26.63 5.14
C HIS A 51 6.21 -27.53 5.94
N SER A 52 7.51 -27.65 5.61
CA SER A 52 8.25 -28.78 6.21
C SER A 52 9.77 -28.73 6.34
N SER A 53 10.47 -27.65 5.97
CA SER A 53 11.92 -27.61 6.22
C SER A 53 12.43 -26.25 6.60
N LEU A 54 12.88 -26.11 7.84
CA LEU A 54 13.49 -24.93 8.43
C LEU A 54 14.63 -24.35 7.56
N ARG A 55 15.40 -25.21 6.89
CA ARG A 55 16.45 -24.77 5.95
C ARG A 55 15.89 -24.03 4.72
N LYS A 56 14.76 -24.48 4.16
CA LYS A 56 14.14 -23.79 3.01
C LYS A 56 13.47 -22.49 3.45
N GLU A 57 12.93 -22.46 4.66
CA GLU A 57 12.34 -21.27 5.27
C GLU A 57 13.39 -20.15 5.41
N VAL A 58 14.50 -20.42 6.11
CA VAL A 58 15.62 -19.47 6.27
C VAL A 58 16.18 -18.98 4.93
N LEU A 59 16.32 -19.88 3.94
CA LEU A 59 16.77 -19.50 2.60
C LEU A 59 15.77 -18.62 1.85
N THR A 60 14.48 -18.76 2.14
CA THR A 60 13.41 -17.97 1.52
C THR A 60 13.32 -16.60 2.18
N GLU A 61 13.39 -16.53 3.51
CA GLU A 61 13.51 -15.29 4.27
C GLU A 61 14.72 -14.46 3.85
N GLY A 62 15.90 -15.08 3.70
CA GLY A 62 17.09 -14.37 3.22
C GLY A 62 16.92 -13.75 1.83
N LYS A 63 16.09 -14.34 0.97
CA LYS A 63 15.74 -13.77 -0.36
C LYS A 63 14.73 -12.65 -0.24
N ILE A 64 13.76 -12.74 0.68
CA ILE A 64 12.79 -11.68 0.98
C ILE A 64 13.54 -10.43 1.44
N LEU A 65 14.38 -10.57 2.48
CA LEU A 65 15.20 -9.48 3.01
C LEU A 65 16.06 -8.82 1.92
N LYS A 66 16.62 -9.62 1.01
CA LYS A 66 17.36 -9.09 -0.14
C LYS A 66 16.48 -8.19 -1.02
N TYR A 67 15.25 -8.59 -1.32
CA TYR A 67 14.37 -7.79 -2.18
C TYR A 67 13.82 -6.56 -1.45
N GLU A 68 13.49 -6.68 -0.17
CA GLU A 68 13.11 -5.55 0.68
C GLU A 68 14.21 -4.49 0.73
N HIS A 69 15.47 -4.89 0.91
CA HIS A 69 16.61 -3.96 0.89
C HIS A 69 16.78 -3.25 -0.47
N LEU A 70 16.53 -3.96 -1.58
CA LEU A 70 16.56 -3.33 -2.90
C LEU A 70 15.42 -2.32 -3.08
N LEU A 71 14.22 -2.63 -2.59
CA LEU A 71 13.06 -1.74 -2.62
C LEU A 71 13.30 -0.50 -1.73
N GLU A 72 13.87 -0.67 -0.54
CA GLU A 72 14.21 0.43 0.35
C GLU A 72 15.19 1.40 -0.31
N LYS A 73 16.24 0.87 -0.97
CA LYS A 73 17.18 1.70 -1.72
C LYS A 73 16.53 2.43 -2.89
N ILE A 74 15.60 1.79 -3.60
CA ILE A 74 14.85 2.46 -4.67
C ILE A 74 13.97 3.57 -4.09
N SER A 75 13.29 3.32 -2.97
CA SER A 75 12.44 4.32 -2.30
C SER A 75 13.22 5.57 -1.88
N LYS A 76 14.46 5.40 -1.38
CA LYS A 76 15.36 6.51 -1.03
C LYS A 76 15.77 7.39 -2.21
N ILE A 77 15.84 6.82 -3.41
CA ILE A 77 16.31 7.51 -4.63
C ILE A 77 15.13 8.03 -5.47
N LYS A 78 13.95 7.43 -5.28
CA LYS A 78 12.74 7.86 -5.95
C LYS A 78 12.47 9.33 -5.57
N PRO A 79 12.34 10.23 -6.56
CA PRO A 79 11.85 11.56 -6.26
C PRO A 79 10.47 11.38 -5.65
N GLN A 80 10.33 11.72 -4.37
CA GLN A 80 9.03 11.73 -3.74
C GLN A 80 8.18 12.71 -4.56
N PRO A 81 7.02 12.30 -5.09
CA PRO A 81 6.05 13.29 -5.52
C PRO A 81 5.87 14.20 -4.30
N TYR A 82 5.96 15.51 -4.50
CA TYR A 82 5.68 16.50 -3.46
C TYR A 82 4.38 16.05 -2.82
N GLN A 83 4.48 15.48 -1.61
CA GLN A 83 3.31 15.17 -0.83
C GLN A 83 2.78 16.56 -0.52
N ASN A 84 1.77 17.00 -1.26
CA ASN A 84 0.83 17.95 -0.70
C ASN A 84 0.47 17.32 0.64
N SER A 85 0.93 17.95 1.72
CA SER A 85 0.70 17.54 3.09
C SER A 85 -0.77 17.68 3.49
N ASP A 86 -1.67 17.61 2.51
CA ASP A 86 -3.04 17.13 2.65
C ASP A 86 -3.01 15.60 2.82
N VAL A 87 -2.11 15.10 3.68
CA VAL A 87 -2.50 14.02 4.58
C VAL A 87 -3.76 14.58 5.23
N LEU A 88 -4.93 14.13 4.79
CA LEU A 88 -6.20 14.46 5.41
C LEU A 88 -5.96 14.28 6.91
N ASN A 89 -5.84 15.40 7.61
CA ASN A 89 -5.39 15.40 8.98
C ASN A 89 -6.60 14.92 9.76
N TYR A 90 -6.73 13.59 9.89
CA TYR A 90 -7.80 12.92 10.63
C TYR A 90 -7.74 13.24 12.14
N SER A 91 -6.87 14.17 12.56
CA SER A 91 -6.83 14.77 13.88
C SER A 91 -8.14 15.49 14.23
N ASN A 92 -8.82 16.09 13.25
CA ASN A 92 -10.03 16.85 13.50
C ASN A 92 -11.24 16.21 12.83
N HIS A 93 -11.76 15.21 13.54
CA HIS A 93 -13.17 14.80 13.49
C HIS A 93 -13.55 14.09 12.20
N LEU A 94 -13.17 12.82 12.11
CA LEU A 94 -13.85 11.87 11.23
C LEU A 94 -15.36 12.07 11.34
N PRO A 95 -16.09 12.34 10.24
CA PRO A 95 -17.54 12.42 10.28
C PRO A 95 -18.07 11.04 10.69
N ARG A 96 -18.47 10.90 11.95
CA ARG A 96 -19.10 9.70 12.47
C ARG A 96 -20.60 9.83 12.24
N MET A 97 -21.21 8.81 11.63
CA MET A 97 -22.66 8.76 11.51
C MET A 97 -23.29 8.75 12.91
N ALA A 98 -24.18 9.69 13.17
CA ALA A 98 -25.02 9.67 14.36
C ALA A 98 -26.08 8.58 14.19
N VAL A 99 -25.92 7.47 14.90
CA VAL A 99 -26.97 6.45 14.97
C VAL A 99 -28.03 6.93 15.96
N VAL A 100 -29.13 7.50 15.47
CA VAL A 100 -30.31 7.77 16.29
C VAL A 100 -31.02 6.43 16.53
N LYS A 101 -30.71 5.78 17.66
CA LYS A 101 -31.52 4.66 18.15
C LYS A 101 -32.71 5.23 18.92
N TYR A 102 -33.91 5.09 18.36
CA TYR A 102 -35.13 5.29 19.14
C TYR A 102 -35.31 4.09 20.08
N ASN A 103 -35.18 4.32 21.37
CA ASN A 103 -35.45 3.33 22.40
C ASN A 103 -36.79 3.65 23.06
N ARG A 104 -37.62 2.64 23.33
CA ARG A 104 -39.04 2.79 23.69
C ARG A 104 -39.30 3.38 25.09
N ASN A 105 -38.24 3.64 25.87
CA ASN A 105 -38.28 3.91 27.31
C ASN A 105 -37.66 5.26 27.73
N ASP A 106 -37.65 6.29 26.87
CA ASP A 106 -37.35 7.70 27.21
C ASP A 106 -36.05 8.03 28.00
N HIS A 107 -35.10 7.10 28.11
CA HIS A 107 -33.80 7.38 28.71
C HIS A 107 -32.84 7.94 27.65
N VAL A 108 -32.49 9.21 27.79
CA VAL A 108 -31.53 9.92 26.94
C VAL A 108 -30.11 9.71 27.51
N TYR A 109 -29.24 9.06 26.75
CA TYR A 109 -27.81 9.02 27.03
C TYR A 109 -27.11 10.12 26.24
N PHE A 110 -26.51 11.08 26.95
CA PHE A 110 -25.63 12.08 26.34
C PHE A 110 -24.21 11.53 26.25
N LEU A 111 -23.63 11.52 25.06
CA LEU A 111 -22.19 11.35 24.93
C LEU A 111 -21.51 12.66 25.41
N PRO A 112 -20.47 12.57 26.24
CA PRO A 112 -19.71 13.75 26.60
C PRO A 112 -18.99 14.22 25.33
N TYR A 113 -18.79 15.52 25.22
CA TYR A 113 -18.15 16.26 24.13
C TYR A 113 -19.10 16.95 23.14
N ASN A 114 -18.97 18.27 23.22
CA ASN A 114 -19.72 19.36 22.62
C ASN A 114 -19.61 19.34 21.08
N ASN A 115 -20.40 18.50 20.43
CA ASN A 115 -20.52 18.49 18.96
C ASN A 115 -21.80 19.25 18.59
N GLN A 116 -21.66 20.50 18.14
CA GLN A 116 -22.81 21.23 17.62
C GLN A 116 -23.35 20.50 16.38
N PRO A 117 -24.65 20.14 16.36
CA PRO A 117 -25.24 19.40 15.25
C PRO A 117 -25.33 20.30 14.01
N LYS A 118 -24.64 19.93 12.94
CA LYS A 118 -24.91 20.49 11.60
C LYS A 118 -25.99 19.63 10.95
N GLY A 119 -27.20 20.16 10.85
CA GLY A 119 -28.30 19.49 10.15
C GLY A 119 -27.98 19.39 8.66
N ILE A 120 -27.79 18.17 8.16
CA ILE A 120 -27.68 17.91 6.72
C ILE A 120 -28.97 17.21 6.32
N ALA A 121 -29.75 17.84 5.44
CA ALA A 121 -30.95 17.24 4.87
C ALA A 121 -30.52 16.25 3.78
N ILE A 122 -30.79 14.97 3.98
CA ILE A 122 -30.59 13.92 2.96
C ILE A 122 -31.94 13.71 2.27
N THR A 123 -32.09 14.24 1.06
CA THR A 123 -33.25 13.96 0.20
C THR A 123 -32.99 12.66 -0.55
N THR A 124 -33.77 11.62 -0.28
CA THR A 124 -33.73 10.37 -1.05
C THR A 124 -34.34 10.60 -2.44
N ALA A 125 -33.51 10.62 -3.48
CA ALA A 125 -34.00 10.47 -4.85
C ALA A 125 -34.38 9.00 -5.05
N LYS A 126 -35.68 8.72 -5.22
CA LYS A 126 -36.17 7.40 -5.57
C LYS A 126 -35.95 7.21 -7.07
N GLU A 127 -34.86 6.57 -7.47
CA GLU A 127 -34.71 6.10 -8.85
C GLU A 127 -35.77 5.03 -9.12
N SER A 128 -36.74 5.35 -9.96
CA SER A 128 -37.61 4.36 -10.59
C SER A 128 -36.87 3.69 -11.73
N LEU A 129 -36.47 2.43 -11.55
CA LEU A 129 -36.08 1.56 -12.66
C LEU A 129 -37.35 1.29 -13.49
N VAL A 130 -37.38 1.80 -14.72
CA VAL A 130 -38.36 1.43 -15.75
C VAL A 130 -37.90 0.13 -16.39
#